data_AF-A0A1B3ZDT4-F1
#
_entry.id   AF-A0A1B3ZDT4-F1
#
_cell.length_a   1.000
_cell.length_b   1.000
_cell.length_c   1.000
_cell.angle_alpha   90.00
_cell.angle_beta   90.00
_cell.angle_gamma   90.00
#
_symmetry.space_group_name_H-M   'P 1'
#
loop_
_entity.id
_entity.type
_entity.pdbx_description
1 polymer ?
#
loop_
_entity_poly.entity_id
_entity_poly.type
_entity_poly.pdbx_seq_one_letter_code
_entity_poly.pdbx_strand_id
1 'polypeptide(L)' 'MICELIETHIEGCDRALERPDDQPPHVVSEVHKTQANIDSLSSTDNEDGVEITLILDDHSAFRVMVEAL' A
#
# COMPACT_ATOMS: atom_id res chain seq x y z
N MET A 1 -1.38 -0.76 -16.61
CA MET A 1 -2.57 -1.42 -16.01
C MET A 1 -2.31 -1.56 -14.52
N ILE A 2 -3.30 -1.45 -13.62
CA ILE A 2 -3.03 -1.52 -12.16
C ILE A 2 -2.44 -2.88 -11.75
N CYS A 3 -2.76 -3.94 -12.48
CA CYS A 3 -2.14 -5.25 -12.35
C CYS A 3 -0.63 -5.20 -12.56
N GLU A 4 -0.15 -4.48 -13.57
CA GLU A 4 1.30 -4.32 -13.81
C GLU A 4 1.98 -3.51 -12.70
N LEU A 5 1.28 -2.56 -12.09
CA LEU A 5 1.77 -1.81 -10.93
C LEU A 5 1.86 -2.70 -9.69
N ILE A 6 0.89 -3.59 -9.48
CA ILE A 6 0.86 -4.56 -8.38
C ILE A 6 1.91 -5.66 -8.59
N GLU A 7 2.05 -6.21 -9.80
CA GLU A 7 3.07 -7.19 -10.16
C GLU A 7 4.49 -6.60 -10.00
N THR A 8 4.71 -5.36 -10.47
CA THR A 8 5.97 -4.65 -10.26
C THR A 8 6.24 -4.41 -8.76
N HIS A 9 5.19 -4.17 -7.96
CA HIS A 9 5.32 -3.99 -6.51
C HIS A 9 5.62 -5.31 -5.78
N ILE A 10 5.03 -6.42 -6.23
CA ILE A 10 5.29 -7.78 -5.71
C ILE A 10 6.72 -8.21 -6.08
N GLU A 11 7.14 -8.04 -7.34
CA GLU A 11 8.51 -8.34 -7.77
C GLU A 11 9.54 -7.43 -7.08
N GLY A 12 9.20 -6.18 -6.82
CA GLY A 12 10.02 -5.25 -6.04
C GLY A 12 10.15 -5.66 -4.57
N CYS A 13 9.12 -6.27 -3.97
CA CYS A 13 9.17 -6.82 -2.61
C CYS A 13 10.00 -8.12 -2.55
N ASP A 14 9.93 -8.97 -3.58
CA ASP A 14 10.71 -10.21 -3.66
C ASP A 14 12.21 -9.93 -3.93
N ARG A 15 12.51 -8.80 -4.58
CA ARG A 15 13.87 -8.29 -4.81
C ARG A 15 14.36 -7.31 -3.74
N ALA A 16 13.53 -6.97 -2.76
CA ALA A 16 13.93 -6.06 -1.69
C ALA A 16 14.98 -6.73 -0.82
N LEU A 17 16.24 -6.46 -1.17
CA LEU A 17 17.40 -6.35 -0.29
C LEU A 17 16.98 -6.35 1.17
N GLU A 18 17.42 -7.39 1.90
CA GLU A 18 17.39 -7.53 3.36
C GLU A 18 16.77 -6.31 4.06
N ARG A 19 15.43 -6.29 4.16
CA ARG A 19 14.74 -5.28 4.95
C ARG A 19 15.29 -5.43 6.36
N PRO A 20 15.75 -4.36 7.04
CA PRO A 20 15.96 -4.45 8.47
C PRO A 20 14.63 -4.88 9.08
N ASP A 21 14.62 -6.00 9.80
CA ASP A 21 13.44 -6.67 10.37
C ASP A 21 12.51 -5.71 11.16
N ASP A 22 13.01 -4.55 11.58
CA ASP A 22 12.33 -3.55 12.40
C ASP A 22 11.69 -2.37 11.62
N GLN A 23 11.78 -2.29 10.29
CA GLN A 23 11.20 -1.14 9.60
C GLN A 23 9.66 -1.24 9.53
N PRO A 24 8.92 -0.28 10.10
CA PRO A 24 7.46 -0.28 10.04
C PRO A 24 6.97 -0.18 8.58
N PRO A 25 5.77 -0.69 8.28
CA PRO A 25 5.17 -0.55 6.96
C PRO A 25 5.06 0.93 6.59
N HIS A 26 5.41 1.29 5.36
CA HIS A 26 5.49 2.68 4.93
C HIS A 26 5.20 2.82 3.43
N VAL A 27 4.81 4.02 3.02
CA VAL A 27 4.62 4.39 1.62
C VAL A 27 5.71 5.39 1.23
N VAL A 28 6.36 5.17 0.09
CA VAL A 28 7.37 6.08 -0.48
C VAL A 28 6.83 6.66 -1.78
N SER A 29 6.98 7.97 -1.95
CA SER A 29 6.78 8.65 -3.23
C SER A 29 8.13 9.11 -3.76
N GLU A 30 8.68 8.37 -4.72
CA GLU A 30 9.95 8.72 -5.37
C GLU A 30 9.89 10.06 -6.12
N VAL A 31 8.72 10.39 -6.67
CA VAL A 31 8.49 11.64 -7.42
C VAL A 31 8.60 12.86 -6.50
N HIS A 32 8.02 12.76 -5.30
CA HIS A 32 7.99 13.87 -4.35
C HIS A 32 9.10 13.79 -3.29
N LYS A 33 9.89 12.71 -3.29
CA LYS A 33 10.91 12.41 -2.29
C LYS A 33 10.37 12.46 -0.86
N THR A 34 9.19 11.87 -0.67
CA THR A 34 8.50 11.78 0.61
C THR A 34 8.29 10.33 1.04
N GLN A 35 8.20 10.12 2.35
CA GLN A 35 7.87 8.85 2.98
C GLN A 35 6.88 9.10 4.13
N ALA A 36 5.93 8.20 4.32
CA ALA A 36 5.02 8.20 5.46
C ALA A 36 4.86 6.78 6.01
N ASN A 37 4.81 6.62 7.32
CA ASN A 37 4.57 5.32 7.92
C ASN A 37 3.07 4.99 7.91
N ILE A 38 2.75 3.72 7.84
CA ILE A 38 1.38 3.22 7.88
C ILE A 38 1.04 2.95 9.34
N ASP A 39 0.08 3.71 9.86
CA ASP A 39 -0.46 3.52 11.21
C ASP A 39 -1.47 2.36 11.23
N SER A 40 -2.35 2.29 10.22
CA SER A 40 -3.36 1.24 10.12
C SER A 40 -3.67 0.89 8.66
N LEU A 41 -3.88 -0.40 8.41
CA LEU A 41 -4.33 -0.94 7.13
C LEU A 41 -5.47 -1.94 7.39
N SER A 42 -6.60 -1.74 6.74
CA SER A 42 -7.75 -2.65 6.84
C SER A 42 -8.44 -2.81 5.50
N SER A 43 -9.04 -3.98 5.27
CA SER A 43 -9.88 -4.25 4.11
C SER A 43 -11.30 -4.60 4.54
N THR A 44 -12.28 -4.24 3.74
CA THR A 44 -13.68 -4.61 3.90
C THR A 44 -14.23 -5.10 2.58
N ASP A 45 -14.71 -6.35 2.56
CA ASP A 45 -15.39 -6.93 1.40
C ASP A 45 -16.80 -6.34 1.27
N ASN A 46 -17.18 -5.96 0.06
CA ASN A 46 -18.47 -5.44 -0.33
C ASN A 46 -19.02 -6.21 -1.54
N GLU A 47 -20.29 -6.02 -1.88
CA GLU A 47 -20.92 -6.69 -3.04
C GLU A 47 -20.24 -6.33 -4.37
N ASP A 48 -19.65 -5.14 -4.47
CA ASP A 48 -19.00 -4.61 -5.68
C ASP A 48 -17.48 -4.82 -5.71
N GLY A 49 -16.88 -5.41 -4.66
CA GLY A 49 -15.42 -5.59 -4.57
C GLY A 49 -14.86 -5.43 -3.15
N VAL A 50 -13.61 -5.00 -3.03
CA VAL A 50 -12.91 -4.84 -1.75
C VAL A 50 -12.53 -3.39 -1.54
N GLU A 51 -12.97 -2.80 -0.43
CA GLU A 51 -12.48 -1.49 0.00
C GLU A 51 -11.26 -1.66 0.90
N ILE A 52 -10.16 -1.00 0.54
CA ILE A 52 -8.93 -0.93 1.33
C ILE A 52 -8.85 0.46 1.96
N THR A 53 -8.74 0.51 3.28
CA THR A 53 -8.51 1.74 4.05
C THR A 53 -7.08 1.76 4.56
N LEU A 54 -6.36 2.85 4.25
CA LEU A 54 -4.98 3.10 4.64
C LEU A 54 -4.93 4.38 5.48
N ILE A 55 -4.40 4.29 6.69
CA ILE A 55 -4.17 5.43 7.60
C ILE A 55 -2.66 5.59 7.80
N LEU A 56 -2.17 6.81 7.61
CA LEU A 56 -0.77 7.17 7.80
C LEU A 56 -0.53 7.78 9.18
N ASP A 57 0.75 7.87 9.58
CA ASP A 57 1.21 8.43 10.86
C ASP A 57 0.91 9.93 11.03
N ASP A 58 0.62 10.65 9.94
CA ASP A 58 0.17 12.04 9.93
C ASP A 58 -1.37 12.18 10.04
N HIS A 59 -2.08 11.07 10.28
CA HIS A 59 -3.53 10.93 10.29
C HIS A 59 -4.22 11.14 8.94
N SER A 60 -3.47 11.23 7.84
CA SER A 60 -4.06 11.17 6.50
C SER A 60 -4.66 9.79 6.25
N ALA A 61 -5.84 9.75 5.61
CA ALA A 61 -6.55 8.53 5.30
C ALA A 61 -6.87 8.43 3.81
N PHE A 62 -6.63 7.25 3.24
CA PHE A 62 -6.94 6.90 1.86
C PHE A 62 -7.89 5.72 1.82
N ARG A 63 -8.86 5.76 0.91
CA ARG A 63 -9.75 4.65 0.61
C ARG A 63 -9.58 4.28 -0.85
N VAL A 64 -9.28 3.01 -1.11
CA VAL A 64 -9.12 2.45 -2.45
C VAL A 64 -10.18 1.38 -2.63
N MET A 65 -11.03 1.54 -3.64
CA MET A 65 -11.98 0.49 -4.04
C MET A 65 -11.34 -0.38 -5.12
N VAL A 66 -11.29 -1.68 -4.87
CA VAL A 66 -10.90 -2.69 -5.86
C VAL A 66 -12.18 -3.37 -6.32
N GLU A 67 -12.66 -3.01 -7.51
CA GLU A 67 -13.89 -3.57 -8.07
C GLU A 67 -13.70 -5.06 -8.44
N ALA A 68 -14.69 -5.90 -8.12
CA ALA A 68 -14.74 -7.28 -8.58
C ALA A 68 -15.21 -7.31 -10.04
N LEU A 69 -14.32 -7.69 -10.96
CA LEU A 69 -14.62 -7.85 -12.40
C LEU A 69 -15.31 -9.19 -12.71
#